data_AF-A0A5N6YJA9-F1
#
_entry.id   AF-A0A5N6YJA9-F1
#
_cell.length_a   1.000
_cell.length_b   1.000
_cell.length_c   1.000
_cell.angle_alpha   90.00
_cell.angle_beta   90.00
_cell.angle_gamma   90.00
#
_symmetry.space_group_name_H-M   'P 1'
#
loop_
_entity.id
_entity.type
_entity.pdbx_description
1 polymer ?
#
loop_
_entity_poly.entity_id
_entity_poly.type
_entity_poly.pdbx_seq_one_letter_code
_entity_poly.pdbx_strand_id
1 'polypeptide(L)'
;MADKHLSNYSISPYLCSDINPTLPHHRAQSMDQIFLPTQNQYPVWYFFYGTLTDSETLAWKLSLPGLPVLRRAMVKGGRIIMWGGKYKALIDGPSSSIVDGWAYEVSSEEEEEQLRYYETDQYEVVRCEIHMVDSGDIVKGLTFRFIDN
;
A
#
# COMPACT_ATOMS: atom_id res chain seq x y z
N MET A 1 13.44 -7.06 4.75
CA MET A 1 12.23 -6.23 4.98
C MET A 1 11.68 -5.86 3.62
N ALA A 2 10.39 -5.54 3.53
CA ALA A 2 9.75 -5.20 2.27
C ALA A 2 10.46 -4.00 1.63
N ASP A 3 10.78 -4.10 0.34
CA ASP A 3 11.46 -3.01 -0.35
C ASP A 3 10.51 -1.83 -0.56
N LYS A 4 11.00 -0.62 -0.42
CA LYS A 4 10.25 0.61 -0.70
C LYS A 4 11.14 1.51 -1.53
N HIS A 5 10.93 1.49 -2.84
CA HIS A 5 11.73 2.25 -3.79
C HIS A 5 10.82 3.02 -4.76
N LEU A 6 10.15 4.05 -4.23
CA LEU A 6 9.21 4.88 -4.98
C LEU A 6 9.94 5.81 -5.94
N SER A 7 9.49 5.82 -7.20
CA SER A 7 10.05 6.71 -8.23
C SER A 7 9.66 8.16 -7.97
N ASN A 8 10.62 9.07 -8.15
CA ASN A 8 10.39 10.52 -8.20
C ASN A 8 9.96 11.01 -9.59
N TYR A 9 10.08 10.16 -10.62
CA TYR A 9 9.86 10.54 -12.01
C TYR A 9 8.63 9.86 -12.64
N SER A 10 7.95 8.99 -11.89
CA SER A 10 6.70 8.36 -12.30
C SER A 10 5.91 7.84 -11.09
N ILE A 11 4.69 7.36 -11.33
CA ILE A 11 3.85 6.68 -10.33
C ILE A 11 4.41 5.33 -9.85
N SER A 12 5.51 4.84 -10.42
CA SER A 12 6.08 3.52 -10.11
C SER A 12 6.64 3.42 -8.68
N PRO A 13 6.61 2.23 -8.04
CA PRO A 13 5.74 1.10 -8.37
C PRO A 13 4.27 1.41 -8.01
N TYR A 14 3.32 0.87 -8.78
CA TYR A 14 1.88 1.13 -8.62
C TYR A 14 1.08 -0.17 -8.69
N LEU A 15 0.06 -0.32 -7.85
CA LEU A 15 -0.83 -1.48 -7.81
C LEU A 15 -1.85 -1.45 -8.95
N CYS A 16 -1.54 -2.08 -10.08
CA CYS A 16 -2.46 -2.35 -11.20
C CYS A 16 -1.72 -3.08 -12.32
N SER A 17 -2.31 -4.14 -12.89
CA SER A 17 -1.72 -4.82 -14.05
C SER A 17 -1.88 -4.04 -15.36
N ASP A 18 -2.90 -3.19 -15.45
CA ASP A 18 -3.26 -2.48 -16.69
C ASP A 18 -2.47 -1.18 -16.87
N ILE A 19 -1.80 -0.72 -15.82
CA ILE A 19 -1.00 0.50 -15.83
C ILE A 19 0.45 0.09 -15.92
N ASN A 20 1.09 0.37 -17.05
CA ASN A 20 2.55 0.36 -17.09
C ASN A 20 3.06 1.73 -16.62
N PRO A 21 3.61 1.84 -15.39
CA PRO A 21 3.98 3.12 -14.78
C PRO A 21 5.24 3.75 -15.41
N THR A 22 5.86 3.07 -16.38
CA THR A 22 7.07 3.54 -17.08
C THR A 22 6.79 4.06 -18.49
N LEU A 23 5.54 3.93 -18.99
CA LEU A 23 5.15 4.46 -20.29
C LEU A 23 5.31 6.00 -20.34
N PRO A 24 5.62 6.58 -21.52
CA PRO A 24 5.87 8.02 -21.65
C PRO A 24 4.75 8.91 -21.10
N HIS A 25 3.50 8.49 -21.25
CA HIS A 25 2.33 9.25 -20.75
C HIS A 25 2.17 9.20 -19.22
N HIS A 26 2.80 8.24 -18.53
CA HIS A 26 2.79 8.09 -17.06
C HIS A 26 4.08 8.60 -16.40
N ARG A 27 5.05 9.07 -17.20
CA ARG A 27 6.28 9.72 -16.73
C ARG A 27 5.99 11.20 -16.43
N ALA A 28 6.78 11.78 -15.53
CA ALA A 28 6.84 13.23 -15.32
C ALA A 28 6.91 13.96 -16.67
N GLN A 29 5.90 14.76 -16.98
CA GLN A 29 5.91 15.64 -18.17
C GLN A 29 6.56 17.00 -17.87
N SER A 30 6.75 17.32 -16.59
CA SER A 30 7.49 18.49 -16.10
C SER A 30 8.28 18.14 -14.83
N MET A 31 9.34 18.89 -14.53
CA MET A 31 10.13 18.72 -13.30
C MET A 31 9.33 19.00 -12.01
N ASP A 32 8.22 19.75 -12.12
CA ASP A 32 7.36 20.10 -10.99
C ASP A 32 6.30 19.02 -10.68
N GLN A 33 6.23 17.95 -11.49
CA GLN A 33 5.24 16.90 -11.28
C GLN A 33 5.64 16.00 -10.11
N ILE A 34 4.91 16.13 -9.00
CA ILE A 34 5.12 15.33 -7.79
C ILE A 34 4.21 14.10 -7.81
N PHE A 35 4.81 12.92 -7.62
CA PHE A 35 4.08 11.67 -7.46
C PHE A 35 3.95 11.34 -5.97
N LEU A 36 2.70 11.26 -5.51
CA LEU A 36 2.37 11.02 -4.11
C LEU A 36 1.91 9.57 -3.89
N PRO A 37 2.22 8.98 -2.72
CA PRO A 37 3.13 9.50 -1.69
C PRO A 37 4.59 9.57 -2.19
N THR A 38 5.40 10.49 -1.66
CA THR A 38 6.85 10.50 -1.93
C THR A 38 7.57 9.47 -1.03
N GLN A 39 8.84 9.20 -1.33
CA GLN A 39 9.62 8.15 -0.64
C GLN A 39 9.61 8.30 0.90
N ASN A 40 9.75 9.51 1.43
CA ASN A 40 9.85 9.77 2.87
C ASN A 40 8.74 10.73 3.35
N GLN A 41 7.54 10.60 2.79
CA GLN A 41 6.39 11.43 3.18
C GLN A 41 5.67 10.81 4.37
N TYR A 42 5.50 11.61 5.43
CA TYR A 42 4.67 11.28 6.59
C TYR A 42 3.83 12.50 7.01
N PRO A 43 2.59 12.31 7.49
CA PRO A 43 1.89 11.02 7.56
C PRO A 43 1.54 10.47 6.17
N VAL A 44 1.36 9.15 6.09
CA VAL A 44 0.99 8.44 4.85
C VAL A 44 -0.02 7.34 5.11
N TRP A 45 -1.02 7.23 4.25
CA TRP A 45 -2.03 6.18 4.33
C TRP A 45 -1.49 4.87 3.79
N TYR A 46 -1.56 3.82 4.61
CA TYR A 46 -1.32 2.45 4.20
C TYR A 46 -2.62 1.66 4.16
N PHE A 47 -2.82 0.89 3.09
CA PHE A 47 -3.89 -0.09 2.97
C PHE A 47 -3.40 -1.46 3.42
N PHE A 48 -4.26 -2.15 4.18
CA PHE A 48 -4.05 -3.47 4.72
C PHE A 48 -5.22 -4.39 4.39
N TYR A 49 -4.90 -5.66 4.17
CA TYR A 49 -5.84 -6.76 4.00
C TYR A 49 -5.41 -7.93 4.89
N GLY A 50 -6.32 -8.85 5.20
CA GLY A 50 -5.98 -10.04 5.98
C GLY A 50 -5.74 -9.75 7.47
N THR A 51 -4.60 -10.15 8.02
CA THR A 51 -4.37 -10.15 9.48
C THR A 51 -4.03 -8.78 10.07
N LEU A 52 -3.54 -7.84 9.26
CA LEU A 52 -3.26 -6.46 9.70
C LEU A 52 -4.51 -5.58 9.81
N THR A 53 -5.70 -6.14 9.57
CA THR A 53 -6.97 -5.43 9.75
C THR A 53 -7.48 -5.43 11.19
N ASP A 54 -6.73 -6.04 12.11
CA ASP A 54 -7.04 -6.09 13.53
C ASP A 54 -6.22 -5.05 14.29
N SER A 55 -6.88 -4.13 15.00
CA SER A 55 -6.22 -2.98 15.64
C SER A 55 -5.30 -3.41 16.78
N GLU A 56 -5.63 -4.45 17.53
CA GLU A 56 -4.77 -4.99 18.60
C GLU A 56 -3.49 -5.59 18.02
N THR A 57 -3.65 -6.37 16.95
CA THR A 57 -2.55 -6.97 16.19
C THR A 57 -1.62 -5.90 15.62
N LEU A 58 -2.18 -4.82 15.07
CA LEU A 58 -1.42 -3.71 14.51
C LEU A 58 -0.70 -2.93 15.63
N ALA A 59 -1.39 -2.60 16.73
CA ALA A 59 -0.80 -1.93 17.88
C ALA A 59 0.40 -2.70 18.45
N TRP A 60 0.24 -4.01 18.61
CA TRP A 60 1.30 -4.89 19.11
C TRP A 60 2.51 -4.90 18.17
N LYS A 61 2.29 -5.04 16.87
CA LYS A 61 3.38 -5.06 15.88
C LYS A 61 4.13 -3.74 15.80
N LEU A 62 3.41 -2.63 15.84
CA LEU A 62 3.97 -1.30 15.76
C LEU A 62 4.47 -0.77 17.12
N SER A 63 4.29 -1.53 18.20
CA SER A 63 4.58 -1.10 19.58
C SER A 63 3.92 0.24 19.93
N LEU A 64 2.68 0.45 19.46
CA LEU A 64 1.96 1.71 19.67
C LEU A 64 1.55 1.85 21.14
N PRO A 65 1.52 3.09 21.68
CA PRO A 65 1.07 3.36 23.05
C PRO A 65 -0.44 3.17 23.25
N GLY A 66 -1.20 2.97 22.16
CA GLY A 66 -2.65 2.79 22.18
C GLY A 66 -3.15 2.09 20.91
N LEU A 67 -4.46 1.83 20.87
CA LEU A 67 -5.09 1.16 19.72
C LEU A 67 -5.15 2.12 18.51
N PRO A 68 -4.61 1.74 17.35
CA PRO A 68 -4.69 2.54 16.14
C PRO A 68 -6.11 2.61 15.60
N VAL A 69 -6.45 3.74 14.99
CA VAL A 69 -7.73 3.93 14.31
C VAL A 69 -7.61 3.41 12.88
N LEU A 70 -8.18 2.23 12.64
CA LEU A 70 -8.33 1.68 11.31
C LEU A 70 -9.60 2.24 10.66
N ARG A 71 -9.51 2.68 9.42
CA ARG A 71 -10.65 3.13 8.61
C ARG A 71 -10.98 2.11 7.53
N ARG A 72 -12.26 1.75 7.38
CA ARG A 72 -12.65 0.77 6.37
C ARG A 72 -12.39 1.35 4.98
N ALA A 73 -11.71 0.58 4.13
CA ALA A 73 -11.27 1.05 2.83
C ALA A 73 -11.27 -0.06 1.79
N MET A 74 -11.11 0.31 0.52
CA MET A 74 -10.88 -0.63 -0.58
C MET A 74 -9.83 -0.05 -1.55
N VAL A 75 -9.11 -0.92 -2.25
CA VAL A 75 -8.17 -0.53 -3.32
C VAL A 75 -8.59 -1.17 -4.64
N LYS A 76 -8.26 -0.49 -5.74
CA LYS A 76 -8.44 -1.01 -7.11
C LYS A 76 -7.12 -1.51 -7.68
N GLY A 77 -7.18 -2.35 -8.72
CA GLY A 77 -5.97 -2.84 -9.42
C GLY A 77 -5.22 -3.93 -8.66
N GLY A 78 -5.76 -4.41 -7.54
CA GLY A 78 -5.22 -5.52 -6.77
C GLY A 78 -6.14 -6.74 -6.82
N ARG A 79 -5.58 -7.93 -6.63
CA ARG A 79 -6.35 -9.14 -6.36
C ARG A 79 -5.67 -9.99 -5.29
N ILE A 80 -6.46 -10.74 -4.52
CA ILE A 80 -5.95 -11.64 -3.50
C ILE A 80 -5.80 -13.05 -4.09
N ILE A 81 -4.63 -13.65 -3.88
CA ILE A 81 -4.36 -15.06 -4.15
C ILE A 81 -4.06 -15.83 -2.87
N MET A 82 -4.16 -17.16 -2.93
CA MET A 82 -3.76 -18.06 -1.85
C MET A 82 -2.34 -18.56 -2.10
N TRP A 83 -1.38 -18.04 -1.34
CA TRP A 83 0.01 -18.49 -1.34
C TRP A 83 0.22 -19.61 -0.31
N GLY A 84 0.91 -20.69 -0.73
CA GLY A 84 1.17 -21.86 0.12
C GLY A 84 -0.11 -22.56 0.65
N GLY A 85 -1.25 -22.37 -0.02
CA GLY A 85 -2.54 -22.97 0.33
C GLY A 85 -3.26 -22.37 1.53
N LYS A 86 -2.64 -21.45 2.29
CA LYS A 86 -3.23 -20.89 3.53
C LYS A 86 -3.03 -19.39 3.72
N TYR A 87 -2.09 -18.76 3.03
CA TYR A 87 -1.79 -17.33 3.21
C TYR A 87 -2.43 -16.51 2.11
N LYS A 88 -3.08 -15.40 2.46
CA LYS A 88 -3.57 -14.43 1.48
C LYS A 88 -2.42 -13.52 1.08
N ALA A 89 -2.23 -13.32 -0.22
CA ALA A 89 -1.24 -12.41 -0.78
C ALA A 89 -1.90 -11.50 -1.82
N LEU A 90 -1.63 -10.20 -1.75
CA LEU A 90 -2.07 -9.19 -2.70
C LEU A 90 -1.07 -9.10 -3.85
N ILE A 91 -1.56 -9.32 -5.06
CA ILE A 91 -0.79 -9.16 -6.29
C ILE A 91 -1.51 -8.20 -7.23
N ASP A 92 -0.84 -7.81 -8.32
CA ASP A 92 -1.46 -7.00 -9.35
C ASP A 92 -2.67 -7.73 -9.97
N GLY A 93 -3.74 -6.96 -10.11
CA GLY A 93 -4.96 -7.33 -10.81
C GLY A 93 -5.36 -6.26 -11.82
N PRO A 94 -6.36 -6.55 -12.66
CA PRO A 94 -6.90 -5.56 -13.58
C PRO A 94 -7.49 -4.38 -12.80
N SER A 95 -7.57 -3.23 -13.45
CA SER A 95 -8.13 -1.98 -12.91
C SER A 95 -9.56 -2.11 -12.36
N SER A 96 -10.32 -3.11 -12.83
CA SER A 96 -11.66 -3.45 -12.36
C SER A 96 -11.69 -4.30 -11.08
N SER A 97 -10.56 -4.92 -10.70
CA SER A 97 -10.48 -5.70 -9.47
C SER A 97 -10.40 -4.80 -8.25
N ILE A 98 -11.14 -5.21 -7.21
CA ILE A 98 -11.28 -4.48 -5.95
C ILE A 98 -10.88 -5.42 -4.82
N VAL A 99 -10.15 -4.89 -3.85
CA VAL A 99 -9.83 -5.58 -2.60
C VAL A 99 -10.32 -4.75 -1.43
N ASP A 100 -11.22 -5.33 -0.64
CA ASP A 100 -11.68 -4.77 0.62
C ASP A 100 -10.65 -4.94 1.74
N GLY A 101 -10.56 -3.95 2.61
CA GLY A 101 -9.64 -3.95 3.72
C GLY A 101 -9.80 -2.72 4.60
N TRP A 102 -8.67 -2.28 5.15
CA TRP A 102 -8.61 -1.16 6.08
C TRP A 102 -7.41 -0.28 5.77
N ALA A 103 -7.55 1.00 6.05
CA ALA A 103 -6.50 2.00 5.93
C ALA A 103 -6.08 2.47 7.33
N TYR A 104 -4.78 2.65 7.52
CA TYR A 104 -4.21 3.27 8.70
C TYR A 104 -3.21 4.35 8.29
N GLU A 105 -3.20 5.45 9.02
CA GLU A 105 -2.33 6.59 8.79
C GLU A 105 -1.02 6.39 9.57
N VAL A 106 0.01 5.98 8.84
CA VAL A 106 1.35 5.79 9.40
C VAL A 106 1.97 7.16 9.63
N SER A 107 2.34 7.43 10.88
CA SER A 107 2.71 8.79 11.31
C SER A 107 4.22 9.06 11.23
N SER A 108 5.06 8.03 11.19
CA SER A 108 6.51 8.18 11.17
C SER A 108 7.22 7.09 10.35
N GLU A 109 8.50 7.33 10.05
CA GLU A 109 9.38 6.36 9.39
C GLU A 109 9.55 5.10 10.23
N GLU A 110 9.67 5.24 11.55
CA GLU A 110 9.86 4.10 12.46
C GLU A 110 8.65 3.16 12.46
N GLU A 111 7.43 3.70 12.45
CA GLU A 111 6.21 2.88 12.30
C GLU A 111 6.21 2.14 10.95
N GLU A 112 6.59 2.82 9.87
CA GLU A 112 6.66 2.21 8.54
C GLU A 112 7.73 1.12 8.47
N GLU A 113 8.90 1.32 9.08
CA GLU A 113 9.96 0.32 9.15
C GLU A 113 9.50 -0.95 9.86
N GLN A 114 8.71 -0.84 10.95
CA GLN A 114 8.14 -2.01 11.62
C GLN A 114 7.18 -2.79 10.70
N LEU A 115 6.35 -2.09 9.92
CA LEU A 115 5.47 -2.72 8.94
C LEU A 115 6.27 -3.45 7.85
N ARG A 116 7.27 -2.77 7.29
CA ARG A 116 8.15 -3.33 6.26
C ARG A 116 8.92 -4.54 6.79
N TYR A 117 9.37 -4.50 8.04
CA TYR A 117 10.04 -5.63 8.67
C TYR A 117 9.10 -6.83 8.78
N TYR A 118 7.86 -6.61 9.20
CA TYR A 118 6.86 -7.66 9.34
C TYR A 118 6.50 -8.35 8.03
N GLU A 119 6.31 -7.58 6.95
CA GLU A 119 5.94 -8.13 5.63
C GLU A 119 7.09 -8.88 4.94
N THR A 120 8.33 -8.81 5.47
CA THR A 120 9.51 -9.51 4.94
C THR A 120 9.90 -9.08 3.52
N ASP A 121 10.96 -9.67 2.96
CA ASP A 121 11.44 -9.42 1.60
C ASP A 121 10.56 -10.03 0.49
N GLN A 122 9.51 -10.77 0.85
CA GLN A 122 8.53 -11.31 -0.09
C GLN A 122 7.54 -10.25 -0.62
N TYR A 123 7.59 -9.04 -0.08
CA TYR A 123 6.72 -7.95 -0.44
C TYR A 123 7.50 -6.70 -0.81
N GLU A 124 6.87 -5.85 -1.60
CA GLU A 124 7.31 -4.49 -1.89
C GLU A 124 6.20 -3.49 -1.53
N VAL A 125 6.60 -2.27 -1.23
CA VAL A 125 5.71 -1.14 -0.99
C VAL A 125 5.42 -0.47 -2.32
N VAL A 126 4.13 -0.40 -2.68
CA VAL A 126 3.66 0.20 -3.94
C VAL A 126 2.63 1.28 -3.71
N ARG A 127 2.57 2.26 -4.62
CA ARG A 127 1.53 3.29 -4.64
C ARG A 127 0.18 2.69 -5.04
N CYS A 128 -0.89 3.20 -4.46
CA CYS A 128 -2.26 2.85 -4.82
C CYS A 128 -3.23 3.99 -4.53
N GLU A 129 -4.45 3.88 -5.06
CA GLU A 129 -5.60 4.68 -4.65
C GLU A 129 -6.42 3.92 -3.63
N ILE A 130 -6.56 4.51 -2.45
CA ILE A 130 -7.33 3.97 -1.33
C ILE A 130 -8.66 4.72 -1.29
N HIS A 131 -9.75 3.97 -1.44
CA HIS A 131 -11.10 4.48 -1.33
C HIS A 131 -11.62 4.25 0.09
N MET A 132 -11.83 5.34 0.83
CA MET A 132 -12.35 5.31 2.19
C MET A 132 -13.86 5.05 2.15
N VAL A 133 -14.31 3.95 2.75
CA VAL A 133 -15.72 3.50 2.66
C VAL A 133 -16.65 4.36 3.52
N ASP A 134 -16.14 4.89 4.62
CA ASP A 134 -16.90 5.70 5.58
C ASP A 134 -17.22 7.12 5.07
N SER A 135 -16.29 7.71 4.31
CA SER A 135 -16.34 9.10 3.84
C SER A 135 -16.59 9.21 2.33
N GLY A 136 -16.27 8.17 1.56
CA GLY A 136 -16.27 8.22 0.10
C GLY A 136 -15.03 8.89 -0.51
N ASP A 137 -14.10 9.36 0.33
CA ASP A 137 -12.88 10.01 -0.11
C ASP A 137 -11.92 9.03 -0.79
N ILE A 138 -11.15 9.54 -1.75
CA ILE A 138 -10.08 8.81 -2.41
C ILE A 138 -8.77 9.45 -2.03
N VAL A 139 -7.87 8.68 -1.42
CA VAL A 139 -6.54 9.15 -1.02
C VAL A 139 -5.46 8.35 -1.74
N LYS A 140 -4.35 9.03 -2.06
CA LYS A 140 -3.14 8.37 -2.55
C LYS A 140 -2.42 7.76 -1.35
N GLY A 141 -2.15 6.46 -1.42
CA GLY A 141 -1.53 5.74 -0.33
C GLY A 141 -0.55 4.68 -0.81
N LEU A 142 -0.15 3.84 0.12
CA LEU A 142 0.78 2.75 -0.07
C LEU A 142 0.12 1.43 0.34
N THR A 143 0.62 0.33 -0.19
CA THR A 143 0.24 -1.03 0.22
C THR A 143 1.41 -1.98 0.01
N PHE A 144 1.33 -3.16 0.62
CA PHE A 144 2.28 -4.25 0.42
C PHE A 144 1.79 -5.19 -0.68
N ARG A 145 2.53 -5.23 -1.79
CA ARG A 145 2.31 -6.16 -2.90
C ARG A 145 3.30 -7.32 -2.79
N PHE A 146 2.80 -8.54 -2.92
CA PHE A 146 3.62 -9.75 -2.95
C PHE A 146 4.42 -9.81 -4.25
N ILE A 147 5.72 -10.09 -4.13
CA ILE A 147 6.66 -10.26 -5.24
C ILE A 147 6.60 -11.73 -5.65
N ASP A 148 5.76 -12.05 -6.63
CA ASP A 148 5.72 -13.39 -7.23
C ASP A 148 6.92 -13.51 -8.20
N ASN A 149 7.78 -14.50 -7.97
CA ASN A 149 9.07 -14.66 -8.65
C ASN A 149 8.98 -15.57 -9.87
#